data_AF-A0A392NCJ6-F1
#
_entry.id   AF-A0A392NCJ6-F1
#
_cell.length_a   1.000
_cell.length_b   1.000
_cell.length_c   1.000
_cell.angle_alpha   90.00
_cell.angle_beta   90.00
_cell.angle_gamma   90.00
#
_symmetry.space_group_name_H-M   'P 1'
#
loop_
_entity.id
_entity.type
_entity.pdbx_description
1 polymer ?
#
loop_
_entity_poly.entity_id
_entity_poly.type
_entity_poly.pdbx_seq_one_letter_code
_entity_poly.pdbx_strand_id
1 'polypeptide(L)'
;MEIVDKNLASIEGEYTSVKEKLGKEMEDLKTSHKDELAKLKNGCDDQLAKMKEDYVAEVEKLKKEAKTQGELASKLTKEKDEAIAVSSALAEEKVALEKDVDGLQLSVDAQYEEGFLFALEQVKILFPDLDEQRLGEADAMKKIEDGKLIDDAPPAE
;
A
#
# COMPACT_ATOMS: atom_id res chain seq x y z
N MET A 1 100.70 -33.84 -11.79
CA MET A 1 99.87 -33.85 -13.01
C MET A 1 98.58 -34.63 -12.75
N GLU A 2 98.66 -35.91 -12.38
CA GLU A 2 97.51 -36.82 -12.20
C GLU A 2 96.38 -36.35 -11.22
N ILE A 3 96.71 -35.66 -10.12
CA ILE A 3 95.71 -35.13 -9.17
C ILE A 3 94.87 -34.00 -9.80
N VAL A 4 95.49 -33.19 -10.67
CA VAL A 4 94.81 -32.08 -11.35
C VAL A 4 93.81 -32.63 -12.37
N ASP A 5 94.19 -33.69 -13.11
CA ASP A 5 93.33 -34.32 -14.12
C ASP A 5 92.09 -34.99 -13.50
N LYS A 6 92.23 -35.66 -12.34
CA LYS A 6 91.10 -36.26 -11.60
C LYS A 6 90.11 -35.20 -11.10
N ASN A 7 90.62 -34.08 -10.59
CA ASN A 7 89.78 -32.98 -10.11
C ASN A 7 89.03 -32.32 -11.28
N LEU A 8 89.68 -32.11 -12.42
CA LEU A 8 89.05 -31.59 -13.63
C LEU A 8 87.90 -32.50 -14.09
N ALA A 9 88.15 -33.82 -14.19
CA ALA A 9 87.13 -34.79 -14.59
C ALA A 9 85.93 -34.82 -13.62
N SER A 10 86.17 -34.68 -12.32
CA SER A 10 85.09 -34.58 -11.32
C SER A 10 84.23 -33.33 -11.56
N ILE A 11 84.86 -32.18 -11.79
CA ILE A 11 84.17 -30.90 -12.04
C ILE A 11 83.36 -30.96 -13.34
N GLU A 12 83.90 -31.54 -14.41
CA GLU A 12 83.20 -31.72 -15.68
C GLU A 12 81.99 -32.65 -15.55
N GLY A 13 82.12 -33.72 -14.75
CA GLY A 13 81.02 -34.63 -14.43
C GLY A 13 79.90 -33.94 -13.65
N GLU A 14 80.24 -33.19 -12.60
CA GLU A 14 79.28 -32.39 -11.82
C GLU A 14 78.61 -31.32 -12.69
N TYR A 15 79.38 -30.60 -13.52
CA TYR A 15 78.84 -29.59 -14.44
C TYR A 15 77.83 -30.20 -15.41
N THR A 16 78.14 -31.37 -15.98
CA THR A 16 77.25 -32.08 -16.90
C THR A 16 75.96 -32.51 -16.20
N SER A 17 76.07 -33.04 -14.97
CA SER A 17 74.92 -33.44 -14.16
C SER A 17 74.01 -32.26 -13.81
N VAL A 18 74.59 -31.15 -13.35
CA VAL A 18 73.84 -29.93 -13.02
C VAL A 18 73.16 -29.34 -14.26
N LYS A 19 73.85 -29.32 -15.41
CA LYS A 19 73.30 -28.84 -16.67
C LYS A 19 72.11 -29.68 -17.14
N GLU A 20 72.20 -31.01 -17.02
CA GLU A 20 71.08 -31.91 -17.37
C GLU A 20 69.89 -31.70 -16.43
N LYS A 21 70.14 -31.59 -15.12
CA LYS A 21 69.11 -31.34 -14.12
C LYS A 21 68.39 -30.01 -14.37
N LEU A 22 69.15 -28.93 -14.58
CA LEU A 22 68.59 -27.61 -14.88
C LEU A 22 67.80 -27.61 -16.20
N GLY A 23 68.25 -28.37 -17.20
CA GLY A 23 67.52 -28.55 -18.46
C GLY A 23 66.16 -29.22 -18.27
N LYS A 24 66.10 -30.29 -17.45
CA LYS A 24 64.83 -30.96 -17.11
C LYS A 24 63.89 -30.04 -16.33
N GLU A 25 64.41 -29.36 -15.30
CA GLU A 25 63.63 -28.40 -14.51
C GLU A 25 63.06 -27.26 -15.36
N MET A 26 63.80 -26.78 -16.37
CA MET A 26 63.31 -25.76 -17.31
C MET A 26 62.18 -26.26 -18.20
N GLU A 27 62.24 -27.49 -18.71
CA GLU A 27 61.16 -28.07 -19.52
C GLU A 27 59.92 -28.40 -18.67
N ASP A 28 60.10 -28.91 -17.45
CA ASP A 28 59.03 -29.16 -16.50
C ASP A 28 58.32 -27.85 -16.10
N LEU A 29 59.09 -26.78 -15.82
CA LEU A 29 58.54 -25.47 -15.52
C LEU A 29 57.73 -24.92 -16.71
N LYS A 30 58.24 -25.05 -17.93
CA LYS A 30 57.57 -24.58 -19.15
C LYS A 30 56.27 -25.32 -19.44
N THR A 31 56.22 -26.62 -19.18
CA THR A 31 54.98 -27.42 -19.33
C THR A 31 53.96 -27.06 -18.25
N SER A 32 54.39 -26.96 -16.99
CA SER A 32 53.55 -26.52 -15.87
C SER A 32 52.93 -25.14 -16.13
N HIS A 33 53.73 -24.17 -16.57
CA HIS A 33 53.26 -22.81 -16.84
C HIS A 33 52.23 -22.75 -17.97
N LYS A 34 52.39 -23.61 -18.99
CA LYS A 34 51.43 -23.73 -20.11
C LYS A 34 50.10 -24.32 -19.63
N ASP A 35 50.14 -25.33 -18.77
CA ASP A 35 48.94 -25.97 -18.22
C ASP A 35 48.17 -25.02 -17.29
N GLU A 36 48.87 -24.23 -16.47
CA GLU A 36 48.25 -23.20 -15.64
C GLU A 36 47.58 -22.10 -16.48
N LEU A 37 48.25 -21.61 -17.52
CA LEU A 37 47.67 -20.64 -18.46
C LEU A 37 46.41 -21.19 -19.13
N ALA A 38 46.42 -22.47 -19.54
CA ALA A 38 45.26 -23.11 -20.14
C ALA A 38 44.09 -23.25 -19.14
N LYS A 39 44.37 -23.66 -17.90
CA LYS A 39 43.35 -23.74 -16.83
C LYS A 39 42.76 -22.38 -16.50
N LEU A 40 43.60 -21.34 -16.38
CA LEU A 40 43.16 -19.98 -16.09
C LEU A 40 42.28 -19.44 -17.22
N LYS A 41 42.69 -19.64 -18.48
CA LYS A 41 41.91 -19.22 -19.65
C LYS A 41 40.53 -19.88 -19.66
N ASN A 42 40.48 -21.21 -19.53
CA ASN A 42 39.21 -21.94 -19.52
C ASN A 42 38.32 -21.51 -18.34
N GLY A 43 38.90 -21.29 -17.15
CA GLY A 43 38.18 -20.79 -15.99
C GLY A 43 37.58 -19.39 -16.20
N CYS A 44 38.31 -18.48 -16.85
CA CYS A 44 37.80 -17.17 -17.23
C CYS A 44 36.66 -17.27 -18.25
N ASP A 45 36.82 -18.11 -19.28
CA ASP A 45 35.81 -18.31 -20.31
C ASP A 45 34.51 -18.90 -19.73
N ASP A 46 34.61 -19.89 -18.83
CA ASP A 46 33.47 -20.51 -18.15
C ASP A 46 32.73 -19.53 -17.23
N GLN A 47 33.47 -18.73 -16.45
CA GLN A 47 32.87 -17.70 -15.59
C GLN A 47 32.18 -16.61 -16.41
N LEU A 48 32.80 -16.19 -17.52
CA LEU A 48 32.21 -15.21 -18.42
C LEU A 48 30.93 -15.74 -19.08
N ALA A 49 30.90 -17.02 -19.45
CA ALA A 49 29.71 -17.66 -20.01
C ALA A 49 28.55 -17.67 -19.00
N LYS A 50 28.81 -18.11 -17.77
CA LYS A 50 27.80 -18.12 -16.69
C LYS A 50 27.26 -16.72 -16.39
N MET A 51 28.15 -15.72 -16.27
CA MET A 51 27.74 -14.35 -16.01
C MET A 51 26.85 -13.77 -17.11
N LYS A 52 27.11 -14.13 -18.38
CA LYS A 52 26.25 -13.72 -19.51
C LYS A 52 24.88 -14.40 -19.45
N GLU A 53 24.83 -15.69 -19.13
CA GLU A 53 23.59 -16.43 -18.99
C GLU A 53 22.72 -15.86 -17.86
N ASP A 54 23.32 -15.64 -16.68
CA ASP A 54 22.64 -15.05 -15.52
C ASP A 54 22.13 -13.64 -15.83
N TYR A 55 22.94 -12.82 -16.53
CA TYR A 55 22.54 -11.48 -16.93
C TYR A 55 21.32 -11.50 -17.87
N VAL A 56 21.32 -12.39 -18.87
CA VAL A 56 20.17 -12.53 -19.79
C VAL A 56 18.92 -12.99 -19.05
N ALA A 57 19.07 -13.95 -18.12
CA ALA A 57 17.96 -14.45 -17.31
C ALA A 57 17.35 -13.34 -16.43
N GLU A 58 18.17 -12.55 -15.75
CA GLU A 58 17.70 -11.46 -14.89
C GLU A 58 17.05 -10.33 -15.70
N VAL A 59 17.60 -9.99 -16.86
CA VAL A 59 17.00 -8.99 -17.77
C VAL A 59 15.60 -9.42 -18.22
N GLU A 60 15.42 -10.69 -18.61
CA GLU A 60 14.10 -11.20 -19.02
C GLU A 60 13.11 -11.26 -17.85
N LYS A 61 13.58 -11.59 -16.64
CA LYS A 61 12.76 -11.54 -15.43
C LYS A 61 12.30 -10.11 -15.13
N LEU A 62 13.22 -9.15 -15.07
CA LEU A 62 12.91 -7.74 -14.82
C LEU A 62 11.95 -7.16 -15.87
N LYS A 63 12.09 -7.55 -17.14
CA LYS A 63 11.19 -7.14 -18.20
C LYS A 63 9.76 -7.65 -18.00
N LYS A 64 9.59 -8.89 -17.53
CA LYS A 64 8.27 -9.45 -17.19
C LYS A 64 7.65 -8.71 -16.00
N GLU A 65 8.44 -8.46 -14.95
CA GLU A 65 8.00 -7.70 -13.78
C GLU A 65 7.61 -6.26 -14.12
N ALA A 66 8.39 -5.58 -14.96
CA ALA A 66 8.05 -4.23 -15.42
C ALA A 66 6.71 -4.20 -16.19
N LYS A 67 6.43 -5.23 -17.01
CA LYS A 67 5.16 -5.36 -17.71
C LYS A 67 3.99 -5.54 -16.74
N THR A 68 4.11 -6.46 -15.77
CA THR A 68 3.04 -6.71 -14.79
C THR A 68 2.80 -5.50 -13.89
N GLN A 69 3.85 -4.81 -13.46
CA GLN A 69 3.73 -3.56 -12.69
C GLN A 69 3.05 -2.46 -13.50
N GLY A 70 3.35 -2.33 -14.80
CA GLY A 70 2.69 -1.38 -15.68
C GLY A 70 1.18 -1.64 -15.82
N GLU A 71 0.79 -2.90 -15.98
CA GLU A 71 -0.63 -3.31 -16.03
C GLU A 71 -1.37 -3.00 -14.71
N LEU A 72 -0.74 -3.29 -13.57
CA LEU A 72 -1.30 -2.96 -12.25
C LEU A 72 -1.44 -1.46 -12.04
N ALA A 73 -0.44 -0.66 -12.41
CA ALA A 73 -0.48 0.80 -12.30
C ALA A 73 -1.61 1.39 -13.15
N SER A 74 -1.82 0.88 -14.38
CA SER A 74 -2.93 1.30 -15.22
C SER A 74 -4.29 0.97 -14.60
N LYS A 75 -4.44 -0.21 -14.02
CA LYS A 75 -5.70 -0.61 -13.35
C LYS A 75 -5.99 0.27 -12.13
N LEU A 76 -4.99 0.47 -11.27
CA LEU A 76 -5.14 1.28 -10.06
C LEU A 76 -5.45 2.74 -10.37
N THR A 77 -4.85 3.30 -11.43
CA THR A 77 -5.16 4.67 -11.89
C THR A 77 -6.64 4.81 -12.27
N LYS A 78 -7.17 3.84 -13.04
CA LYS A 78 -8.58 3.82 -13.43
C LYS A 78 -9.51 3.72 -12.22
N GLU A 79 -9.25 2.78 -11.30
CA GLU A 79 -10.05 2.62 -10.08
C GLU A 79 -10.02 3.88 -9.20
N LYS A 80 -8.87 4.55 -9.10
CA LYS A 80 -8.74 5.81 -8.37
C LYS A 80 -9.59 6.92 -9.01
N ASP A 81 -9.59 7.05 -10.33
CA ASP A 81 -10.40 8.07 -11.02
C ASP A 81 -11.91 7.79 -10.89
N GLU A 82 -12.33 6.51 -10.96
CA GLU A 82 -13.72 6.09 -10.71
C GLU A 82 -14.14 6.40 -9.26
N ALA A 83 -13.29 6.08 -8.28
CA ALA A 83 -13.55 6.36 -6.87
C ALA A 83 -13.68 7.87 -6.60
N ILE A 84 -12.83 8.70 -7.25
CA ILE A 84 -12.92 10.17 -7.16
C ILE A 84 -14.26 10.65 -7.71
N ALA A 85 -14.67 10.18 -8.90
CA ALA A 85 -15.94 10.56 -9.51
C ALA A 85 -17.14 10.21 -8.60
N VAL A 86 -17.15 9.01 -8.04
CA VAL A 86 -18.20 8.58 -7.09
C VAL A 86 -18.19 9.45 -5.84
N SER A 87 -17.02 9.73 -5.26
CA SER A 87 -16.91 10.54 -4.05
C SER A 87 -17.41 11.98 -4.25
N SER A 88 -17.16 12.55 -5.43
CA SER A 88 -17.63 13.89 -5.79
C SER A 88 -19.15 13.94 -5.91
N ALA A 89 -19.74 12.96 -6.60
CA ALA A 89 -21.19 12.86 -6.74
C ALA A 89 -21.88 12.68 -5.37
N LEU A 90 -21.30 11.84 -4.50
CA LEU A 90 -21.83 11.64 -3.15
C LEU A 90 -21.75 12.90 -2.28
N ALA A 91 -20.70 13.71 -2.46
CA ALA A 91 -20.57 14.98 -1.75
C ALA A 91 -21.67 15.98 -2.18
N GLU A 92 -22.00 16.03 -3.47
CA GLU A 92 -23.10 16.86 -3.99
C GLU A 92 -24.46 16.37 -3.50
N GLU A 93 -24.71 15.06 -3.54
CA GLU A 93 -25.94 14.45 -3.03
C GLU A 93 -26.13 14.73 -1.53
N LYS A 94 -25.06 14.64 -0.75
CA LYS A 94 -25.10 14.95 0.69
C LYS A 94 -25.56 16.39 0.93
N VAL A 95 -25.02 17.37 0.20
CA VAL A 95 -25.42 18.78 0.34
C VAL A 95 -26.88 18.99 -0.07
N ALA A 96 -27.35 18.28 -1.10
CA ALA A 96 -28.75 18.34 -1.51
C ALA A 96 -29.68 17.78 -0.43
N LEU A 97 -29.35 16.61 0.15
CA LEU A 97 -30.13 15.99 1.22
C LEU A 97 -30.13 16.83 2.50
N GLU A 98 -29.01 17.44 2.88
CA GLU A 98 -28.96 18.36 4.03
C GLU A 98 -29.93 19.53 3.83
N LYS A 99 -29.96 20.11 2.63
CA LYS A 99 -30.92 21.17 2.30
C LYS A 99 -32.37 20.71 2.33
N ASP A 100 -32.66 19.50 1.85
CA ASP A 100 -34.02 18.94 1.86
C ASP A 100 -34.49 18.68 3.30
N VAL A 101 -33.60 18.20 4.17
CA VAL A 101 -33.88 18.03 5.60
C VAL A 101 -34.18 19.37 6.26
N ASP A 102 -33.37 20.40 6.02
CA ASP A 102 -33.61 21.75 6.55
C ASP A 102 -34.97 22.30 6.08
N GLY A 103 -35.29 22.12 4.80
CA GLY A 103 -36.57 22.54 4.22
C GLY A 103 -37.78 21.79 4.80
N LEU A 104 -37.65 20.48 5.00
CA LEU A 104 -38.69 19.66 5.62
C LEU A 104 -38.93 20.07 7.07
N GLN A 105 -37.87 20.32 7.85
CA GLN A 105 -38.00 20.76 9.23
C GLN A 105 -38.82 22.06 9.33
N LEU A 106 -38.49 23.06 8.49
CA LEU A 106 -39.22 24.32 8.43
C LEU A 106 -40.69 24.13 8.02
N SER A 107 -40.96 23.25 7.06
CA SER A 107 -42.33 22.95 6.63
C SER A 107 -43.15 22.26 7.71
N VAL A 108 -42.53 21.35 8.46
CA VAL A 108 -43.19 20.63 9.56
C VAL A 108 -43.52 21.62 10.69
N ASP A 109 -42.56 22.47 11.07
CA ASP A 109 -42.77 23.49 12.10
C ASP A 109 -43.91 24.44 11.72
N ALA A 110 -43.95 24.90 10.46
CA ALA A 110 -45.02 25.76 9.95
C ALA A 110 -46.40 25.08 9.96
N GLN A 111 -46.47 23.80 9.59
CA GLN A 111 -47.74 23.05 9.60
C GLN A 111 -48.26 22.82 11.02
N TYR A 112 -47.38 22.54 11.97
CA TYR A 112 -47.78 22.41 13.38
C TYR A 112 -48.30 23.74 13.95
N GLU A 113 -47.60 24.84 13.67
CA GLU A 113 -48.03 26.18 14.11
C GLU A 113 -49.39 26.57 13.50
N GLU A 114 -49.55 26.40 12.18
CA GLU A 114 -50.81 26.69 11.48
C GLU A 114 -51.96 25.84 12.00
N GLY A 115 -51.74 24.53 12.15
CA GLY A 115 -52.75 23.60 12.67
C GLY A 115 -53.15 23.91 14.12
N PHE A 116 -52.18 24.30 14.95
CA PHE A 116 -52.42 24.71 16.33
C PHE A 116 -53.24 26.00 16.42
N LEU A 117 -52.87 27.04 15.67
CA LEU A 117 -53.61 28.30 15.60
C LEU A 117 -55.04 28.09 15.09
N PHE A 118 -55.22 27.25 14.07
CA PHE A 118 -56.53 26.89 13.56
C PHE A 118 -57.40 26.21 14.63
N ALA A 119 -56.84 25.25 15.38
CA ALA A 119 -57.54 24.58 16.46
C ALA A 119 -57.94 25.55 17.60
N LEU A 120 -57.05 26.47 17.98
CA LEU A 120 -57.37 27.51 18.96
C LEU A 120 -58.55 28.39 18.50
N GLU A 121 -58.59 28.74 17.22
CA GLU A 121 -59.70 29.55 16.68
C GLU A 121 -61.03 28.78 16.70
N GLN A 122 -61.02 27.47 16.37
CA GLN A 122 -62.19 26.61 16.52
C GLN A 122 -62.70 26.56 17.96
N VAL A 123 -61.80 26.46 18.95
CA VAL A 123 -62.16 26.43 20.38
C VAL A 123 -62.84 27.73 20.81
N LYS A 124 -62.30 28.89 20.42
CA LYS A 124 -62.91 30.20 20.72
C LYS A 124 -64.33 30.33 20.17
N ILE A 125 -64.58 29.79 18.97
CA ILE A 125 -65.91 29.81 18.34
C ILE A 125 -66.90 28.94 19.12
N LEU A 126 -66.49 27.72 19.51
CA LEU A 126 -67.36 26.77 20.22
C LEU A 126 -67.60 27.16 21.69
N PHE A 127 -66.65 27.85 22.31
CA PHE A 127 -66.69 28.23 23.72
C PHE A 127 -66.39 29.74 23.88
N PRO A 128 -67.33 30.63 23.53
CA PRO A 128 -67.09 32.09 23.54
C PRO A 128 -66.88 32.67 24.95
N ASP A 129 -67.36 31.98 25.98
CA ASP A 129 -67.15 32.36 27.39
C ASP A 129 -65.80 31.88 27.96
N LEU A 130 -65.00 31.14 27.18
CA LEU A 130 -63.71 30.64 27.60
C LEU A 130 -62.68 31.78 27.60
N ASP A 131 -62.30 32.23 28.79
CA ASP A 131 -61.34 33.32 28.97
C ASP A 131 -59.87 32.87 28.83
N GLU A 132 -58.99 33.85 28.59
CA GLU A 132 -57.56 33.66 28.36
C GLU A 132 -56.86 33.02 29.58
N GLN A 133 -57.39 33.24 30.79
CA GLN A 133 -56.86 32.67 32.03
C GLN A 133 -57.12 31.15 32.08
N ARG A 134 -58.32 30.69 31.74
CA ARG A 134 -58.65 29.25 31.70
C ARG A 134 -57.93 28.52 30.57
N LEU A 135 -57.73 29.17 29.43
CA LEU A 135 -56.91 28.64 28.33
C LEU A 135 -55.43 28.50 28.74
N GLY A 136 -54.90 29.46 29.52
CA GLY A 136 -53.55 29.40 30.07
C GLY A 136 -53.34 28.30 31.12
N GLU A 137 -54.41 27.70 31.67
CA GLU A 137 -54.31 26.50 32.51
C GLU A 137 -53.99 25.23 31.70
N ALA A 138 -54.29 25.24 30.38
CA ALA A 138 -54.00 24.13 29.49
C ALA A 138 -52.50 24.01 29.25
N ASP A 139 -51.97 22.81 29.49
CA ASP A 139 -50.56 22.49 29.31
C ASP A 139 -50.47 21.15 28.59
N ALA A 140 -49.81 21.13 27.43
CA ALA A 140 -49.65 19.93 26.63
C ALA A 140 -48.82 18.83 27.33
N MET A 141 -48.02 19.21 28.33
CA MET A 141 -47.21 18.29 29.16
C MET A 141 -47.99 17.73 30.36
N LYS A 142 -49.25 18.13 30.53
CA LYS A 142 -50.13 17.59 31.59
C LYS A 142 -51.06 16.55 31.02
N LYS A 143 -51.28 15.50 31.81
CA LYS A 143 -52.30 14.49 31.49
C LYS A 143 -53.63 14.86 32.12
N ILE A 144 -54.70 14.30 31.56
CA ILE A 144 -56.06 14.44 32.07
C ILE A 144 -56.38 13.21 32.90
N GLU A 145 -56.54 13.38 34.22
CA GLU A 145 -57.05 12.35 35.14
C GLU A 145 -58.34 12.85 35.79
N ASP A 146 -59.40 12.04 35.73
CA ASP A 146 -60.73 12.37 36.27
C ASP A 146 -61.26 13.76 35.88
N GLY A 147 -60.95 14.19 34.65
CA GLY A 147 -61.35 15.49 34.12
C GLY A 147 -60.56 16.68 34.67
N LYS A 148 -59.42 16.45 35.35
CA LYS A 148 -58.50 17.48 35.81
C LYS A 148 -57.13 17.33 35.16
N LEU A 149 -56.48 18.46 34.89
CA LEU A 149 -55.09 18.51 34.43
C LEU A 149 -54.15 18.30 35.61
N ILE A 150 -53.25 17.32 35.49
CA ILE A 150 -52.21 17.03 36.48
C ILE A 150 -50.87 16.87 35.79
N ASP A 151 -49.78 17.12 36.52
CA ASP A 151 -48.43 16.97 35.99
C ASP A 151 -48.18 15.50 35.56
N ASP A 152 -47.65 15.32 34.35
CA ASP A 152 -47.34 13.99 33.84
C ASP A 152 -46.05 13.50 34.50
N ALA A 153 -46.19 12.71 35.57
CA ALA A 153 -45.07 12.10 36.25
C ALA A 153 -44.49 10.97 35.39
N PRO A 154 -43.16 10.94 35.13
CA PRO A 154 -42.56 9.82 34.43
C PRO A 154 -42.86 8.51 35.19
N PRO A 155 -43.12 7.40 34.47
CA PRO A 155 -43.42 6.13 35.11
C PRO A 155 -42.26 5.76 36.05
N ALA A 156 -42.59 5.42 37.30
CA ALA A 156 -41.61 4.94 38.25
C ALA A 156 -40.95 3.66 37.69
N GLU A 157 -39.62 3.66 37.61
CA GLU A 157 -38.81 2.48 37.23
C GLU A 157 -39.04 1.28 38.17
#